data_AF-A0A535IEW1-F1
#
_entry.id   AF-A0A535IEW1-F1
#
_cell.length_a   1.000
_cell.length_b   1.000
_cell.length_c   1.000
_cell.angle_alpha   90.00
_cell.angle_beta   90.00
_cell.angle_gamma   90.00
#
_symmetry.space_group_name_H-M   'P 1'
#
loop_
_entity.id
_entity.type
_entity.pdbx_description
1 polymer ?
#
loop_
_entity_poly.entity_id
_entity_poly.type
_entity_poly.pdbx_seq_one_letter_code
_entity_poly.pdbx_strand_id
1 'polypeptide(L)' 'AIEIAAFMPVDAFKARVDEYIRIVRQSELEAGSSEVLLPGEREFRTAENRRRDGIPMPVTMLTQLEKIARDIGIALAW' A
#
# COMPACT_ATOMS: atom_id res chain seq x y z
N ALA A 1 7.09 9.34 17.24
CA ALA A 1 7.89 9.67 16.04
C ALA A 1 9.35 9.77 16.43
N ILE A 2 10.28 9.45 15.53
CA ILE A 2 11.73 9.62 15.74
C ILE A 2 12.22 10.65 14.72
N GLU A 3 13.01 11.61 15.17
CA GLU A 3 13.54 12.70 14.35
C GLU A 3 14.89 12.26 13.76
N ILE A 4 14.97 12.10 12.44
CA ILE A 4 16.14 11.53 11.76
C ILE A 4 17.30 12.53 11.67
N ALA A 5 16.99 13.83 11.49
CA ALA A 5 18.00 14.86 11.26
C ALA A 5 18.90 15.09 12.49
N ALA A 6 18.42 14.77 13.70
CA ALA A 6 19.19 14.76 14.94
C ALA A 6 20.31 13.72 14.94
N PHE A 7 20.25 12.69 14.08
CA PHE A 7 21.25 11.63 13.99
C PHE A 7 22.12 11.76 12.75
N MET A 8 21.53 12.13 11.60
CA MET A 8 22.27 12.28 10.35
C MET A 8 21.47 13.05 9.28
N PRO A 9 22.10 13.56 8.21
CA PRO A 9 21.38 14.14 7.08
C PRO A 9 20.33 13.18 6.51
N VAL A 10 19.10 13.67 6.32
CA VAL A 10 17.95 12.83 5.89
C VAL A 10 18.22 12.15 4.55
N ASP A 11 18.90 12.82 3.63
CA ASP A 11 19.23 12.23 2.32
C ASP A 11 20.24 11.09 2.44
N ALA A 12 21.21 11.20 3.35
CA ALA A 12 22.15 10.13 3.64
C ALA A 12 21.46 8.93 4.31
N PHE A 13 20.49 9.18 5.19
CA PHE A 13 19.66 8.12 5.76
C PHE A 13 18.87 7.39 4.66
N LYS A 14 18.18 8.13 3.79
CA LYS A 14 17.43 7.55 2.66
C LYS A 14 18.32 6.73 1.72
N ALA A 15 19.50 7.24 1.38
CA ALA A 15 20.45 6.50 0.54
C ALA A 15 20.89 5.16 1.17
N ARG A 16 21.03 5.11 2.50
CA ARG A 16 21.32 3.85 3.22
C ARG A 16 20.12 2.90 3.21
N VAL A 17 18.90 3.42 3.33
CA VAL A 17 17.68 2.62 3.19
C VAL A 17 17.58 2.06 1.77
N ASP A 18 17.88 2.86 0.74
CA ASP A 18 17.88 2.40 -0.65
C ASP A 18 18.90 1.28 -0.90
N GLU A 19 20.08 1.38 -0.28
CA GLU A 19 21.07 0.29 -0.33
C GLU A 19 20.57 -0.97 0.37
N TYR A 20 19.96 -0.84 1.54
CA TYR A 20 19.36 -1.98 2.23
C TYR A 20 18.25 -2.64 1.40
N ILE A 21 17.40 -1.83 0.76
CA ILE A 21 16.37 -2.33 -0.16
C ILE A 21 17.00 -3.14 -1.30
N ARG A 22 18.08 -2.64 -1.92
CA ARG A 22 18.80 -3.38 -2.98
C ARG A 22 19.32 -4.73 -2.49
N ILE A 23 19.92 -4.77 -1.30
CA ILE A 23 20.42 -6.01 -0.70
C ILE A 23 19.29 -7.02 -0.48
N VAL A 24 18.17 -6.59 0.13
CA VAL A 24 17.02 -7.46 0.38
C VAL A 24 16.47 -8.04 -0.93
N ARG A 25 16.38 -7.22 -1.99
CA ARG A 25 15.91 -7.67 -3.31
C ARG A 25 16.80 -8.70 -3.99
N GLN A 26 18.08 -8.75 -3.63
CA GLN A 26 19.05 -9.71 -4.15
C GLN A 26 19.08 -11.03 -3.37
N SER A 27 18.24 -11.17 -2.34
CA SER A 27 18.16 -12.41 -1.57
C SER A 27 17.63 -13.57 -2.44
N GLU A 28 18.09 -14.78 -2.13
CA GLU A 28 17.64 -15.99 -2.83
C GLU A 28 16.12 -16.15 -2.70
N LEU A 29 15.47 -16.50 -3.82
CA LEU A 29 14.05 -16.76 -3.85
C LEU A 29 13.76 -18.18 -3.39
N GLU A 30 12.80 -18.32 -2.48
CA GLU A 30 12.18 -19.61 -2.18
C GLU A 30 11.51 -20.19 -3.43
N ALA A 31 11.47 -21.52 -3.53
CA ALA A 31 10.87 -22.21 -4.66
C ALA A 31 9.39 -21.78 -4.85
N GLY A 32 9.07 -21.28 -6.03
CA GLY A 32 7.73 -20.78 -6.37
C GLY A 32 7.50 -19.29 -6.07
N SER A 33 8.47 -18.57 -5.51
CA SER A 33 8.43 -17.11 -5.42
C SER A 33 8.98 -16.46 -6.69
N SER A 34 8.35 -15.38 -7.16
CA SER A 34 8.80 -14.61 -8.32
C SER A 34 9.65 -13.40 -7.97
N GLU A 35 9.53 -12.87 -6.75
CA GLU A 35 10.26 -11.69 -6.29
C GLU A 35 10.30 -11.58 -4.76
N VAL A 36 11.31 -10.88 -4.23
CA VAL A 36 11.33 -10.40 -2.85
C VAL A 36 10.70 -9.01 -2.79
N LEU A 37 9.70 -8.85 -1.92
CA LEU A 37 9.02 -7.58 -1.68
C LEU A 37 9.42 -7.00 -0.34
N LEU A 38 9.54 -5.68 -0.30
CA LEU A 38 9.75 -4.95 0.94
C LEU A 38 8.38 -4.66 1.60
N PRO A 39 8.33 -4.53 2.94
CA PRO A 39 7.13 -4.10 3.63
C PRO A 39 6.59 -2.78 3.04
N GLY A 40 5.31 -2.76 2.66
CA GLY A 40 4.64 -1.61 2.07
C GLY A 40 4.57 -1.63 0.53
N GLU A 41 5.38 -2.44 -0.17
CA GLU A 41 5.37 -2.43 -1.65
C GLU A 41 4.11 -3.04 -2.24
N ARG A 42 3.59 -4.12 -1.62
CA ARG A 42 2.32 -4.74 -2.03
C ARG A 42 1.17 -3.76 -1.88
N GLU A 43 1.13 -3.06 -0.76
CA GLU A 43 0.14 -2.05 -0.43
C GLU A 43 0.24 -0.85 -1.36
N PHE A 44 1.47 -0.39 -1.67
CA PHE A 44 1.71 0.69 -2.63
C PHE A 44 1.17 0.35 -4.01
N ARG A 45 1.53 -0.82 -4.55
CA ARG A 45 1.03 -1.31 -5.85
C ARG A 45 -0.50 -1.46 -5.85
N THR A 46 -1.06 -1.99 -4.77
CA THR A 46 -2.52 -2.14 -4.62
C THR A 46 -3.22 -0.79 -4.58
N ALA A 47 -2.65 0.19 -3.87
CA ALA A 47 -3.19 1.54 -3.78
C ALA A 47 -3.14 2.28 -5.13
N GLU A 48 -2.05 2.12 -5.89
CA GLU A 48 -1.92 2.66 -7.25
C GLU A 48 -2.99 2.07 -8.17
N ASN A 49 -3.11 0.74 -8.22
CA ASN A 49 -4.11 0.05 -9.03
C ASN A 49 -5.53 0.49 -8.64
N ARG A 50 -5.86 0.53 -7.35
CA ARG A 50 -7.21 0.92 -6.88
C ARG A 50 -7.52 2.40 -7.09
N ARG A 51 -6.51 3.27 -7.13
CA ARG A 51 -6.70 4.69 -7.47
C ARG A 51 -7.04 4.85 -8.95
N ARG A 52 -6.46 4.02 -9.82
CA ARG A 52 -6.73 4.02 -11.27
C ARG A 52 -8.04 3.32 -11.62
N ASP A 53 -8.24 2.12 -11.09
CA ASP A 53 -9.28 1.18 -11.56
C ASP A 53 -10.50 1.11 -10.62
N GLY A 54 -10.43 1.78 -9.46
CA GLY A 54 -11.44 1.68 -8.40
C GLY A 54 -11.16 0.57 -7.39
N ILE A 55 -11.86 0.63 -6.25
CA ILE A 55 -11.71 -0.35 -5.17
C ILE A 55 -12.70 -1.50 -5.42
N PRO A 56 -12.22 -2.75 -5.59
CA PRO A 56 -13.12 -3.89 -5.71
C PRO A 56 -13.81 -4.14 -4.37
N MET A 57 -15.15 -4.12 -4.38
CA MET A 57 -15.98 -4.38 -3.22
C MET A 57 -16.92 -5.56 -3.50
N PRO A 58 -17.09 -6.50 -2.56
CA PRO A 58 -18.10 -7.55 -2.69
C PRO A 58 -19.50 -6.94 -2.83
N VAL A 59 -20.38 -7.59 -3.61
CA VAL A 59 -21.77 -7.12 -3.81
C VAL A 59 -22.52 -6.96 -2.49
N THR A 60 -22.26 -7.84 -1.52
CA THR A 60 -22.86 -7.76 -0.18
C THR A 60 -22.50 -6.46 0.55
N MET A 61 -21.27 -5.96 0.38
CA MET A 61 -20.83 -4.68 0.96
C MET A 61 -21.51 -3.50 0.27
N LEU A 62 -21.68 -3.55 -1.06
CA LEU A 62 -22.42 -2.52 -1.80
C LEU A 62 -23.87 -2.43 -1.33
N THR A 63 -24.56 -3.57 -1.18
CA THR A 63 -25.94 -3.61 -0.67
C THR A 63 -26.05 -3.03 0.75
N GLN A 64 -25.06 -3.27 1.61
CA GLN A 64 -25.01 -2.67 2.95
C GLN A 64 -24.84 -1.15 2.89
N LEU A 65 -23.96 -0.65 2.03
CA LEU A 65 -23.75 0.79 1.83
C LEU A 65 -25.00 1.47 1.28
N GLU A 66 -25.68 0.85 0.31
CA GLU A 66 -26.95 1.34 -0.23
C GLU A 66 -28.05 1.40 0.82
N LYS A 67 -28.11 0.41 1.71
CA LYS A 67 -29.07 0.43 2.82
C LYS A 67 -28.79 1.62 3.75
N ILE A 68 -27.53 1.78 4.17
CA ILE A 68 -27.14 2.88 5.06
C ILE A 68 -27.46 4.23 4.40
N ALA A 69 -27.13 4.39 3.11
CA ALA A 69 -27.40 5.60 2.35
C ALA A 69 -28.90 5.94 2.30
N ARG A 70 -29.76 4.93 2.09
CA ARG A 70 -31.23 5.10 2.18
C ARG A 70 -31.69 5.50 3.56
N ASP A 71 -31.17 4.85 4.61
CA ASP A 71 -31.57 5.08 6.00
C ASP A 71 -31.26 6.52 6.46
N ILE A 72 -30.20 7.13 5.91
CA ILE A 72 -29.77 8.50 6.22
C ILE A 72 -30.11 9.54 5.14
N GLY A 73 -30.77 9.13 4.05
CA GLY A 73 -31.22 10.02 2.98
C GLY A 73 -30.11 10.61 2.09
N ILE A 74 -29.01 9.89 1.89
CA ILE A 74 -27.89 10.31 1.02
C ILE A 74 -27.92 9.53 -0.30
N ALA A 75 -27.71 10.22 -1.42
CA ALA A 75 -27.55 9.60 -2.73
C ALA A 75 -26.13 9.05 -2.91
N LEU A 76 -26.02 7.86 -3.52
CA LEU A 76 -24.74 7.27 -3.88
C LEU A 76 -24.32 7.74 -5.28
N ALA A 77 -23.01 7.86 -5.50
CA ALA A 77 -22.43 8.43 -6.71
C ALA A 77 -21.99 7.38 -7.75
N TRP A 78 -22.39 6.12 -7.55
CA TRP A 78 -22.13 5.02 -8.46
C TRP A 78 -23.43 4.47 -9.03
#